data_AF-A0ABC8S294-F1
#
_entry.id   AF-A0ABC8S294-F1
#
_cell.length_a   1.000
_cell.length_b   1.000
_cell.length_c   1.000
_cell.angle_alpha   90.00
_cell.angle_beta   90.00
_cell.angle_gamma   90.00
#
_symmetry.space_group_name_H-M   'P 1'
#
loop_
_entity.id
_entity.type
_entity.pdbx_description
1 polymer ?
#
loop_
_entity_poly.entity_id
_entity_poly.type
_entity_poly.pdbx_seq_one_letter_code
_entity_poly.pdbx_strand_id
1 'polypeptide(L)'
;MKAFDMVDWDFVIFTLKRFNFPSNMISWIQASITTPRFSINLNGELVGFFPSKRGIRQGDPLSPYLFFLIMEVFTHILKAEIATLDSFKYHWRCKRQKLVQLCFADDLFLFCHGSLPSVVVLKKALDTFQSLSGLSANAIKSEIFISRIPET
;
A
#
# COMPACT_ATOMS: atom_id res chain seq x y z
N MET A 1 -12.88 5.98 2.02
CA MET A 1 -11.99 5.63 3.15
C MET A 1 -10.55 5.87 2.71
N LYS A 2 -9.70 6.44 3.56
CA LYS A 2 -8.32 6.86 3.20
C LYS A 2 -7.33 5.72 3.47
N ALA A 3 -6.20 5.70 2.75
CA ALA A 3 -5.20 4.63 2.86
C ALA A 3 -4.65 4.47 4.29
N PHE A 4 -4.34 5.58 4.95
CA PHE A 4 -3.82 5.60 6.32
C PHE A 4 -4.78 4.94 7.33
N ASP A 5 -6.10 4.95 7.09
CA ASP A 5 -7.10 4.39 8.01
C ASP A 5 -7.31 2.87 7.83
N MET A 6 -6.76 2.28 6.76
CA MET A 6 -7.00 0.88 6.37
C MET A 6 -5.92 -0.08 6.85
N VAL A 7 -4.70 0.43 7.08
CA VAL A 7 -3.50 -0.39 7.36
C VAL A 7 -3.68 -1.26 8.59
N ASP A 8 -3.45 -2.56 8.44
CA ASP A 8 -3.45 -3.50 9.55
C ASP A 8 -2.21 -3.31 10.46
N TRP A 9 -2.41 -3.27 11.78
CA TRP A 9 -1.32 -3.07 12.73
C TRP A 9 -0.37 -4.26 12.81
N ASP A 10 -0.88 -5.48 12.75
CA ASP A 10 -0.03 -6.67 12.79
C ASP A 10 0.87 -6.71 11.56
N PHE A 11 0.36 -6.26 10.41
CA PHE A 11 1.17 -6.08 9.20
C PHE A 11 2.28 -5.02 9.36
N VAL A 12 2.00 -3.88 10.01
CA VAL A 12 3.04 -2.87 10.35
C VAL A 12 4.13 -3.50 11.20
N ILE A 13 3.75 -4.19 12.28
CA ILE A 13 4.69 -4.81 13.21
C ILE A 13 5.49 -5.93 12.53
N PHE A 14 4.84 -6.74 11.71
CA PHE A 14 5.50 -7.76 10.88
C PHE A 14 6.53 -7.12 9.95
N THR A 15 6.17 -6.03 9.27
CA THR A 15 7.07 -5.31 8.38
C THR A 15 8.30 -4.80 9.13
N LEU A 16 8.11 -4.12 10.27
CA LEU A 16 9.23 -3.61 11.08
C LEU A 16 10.18 -4.72 11.55
N LYS A 17 9.62 -5.86 11.99
CA LYS A 17 10.42 -7.05 12.34
C LYS A 17 11.21 -7.56 11.13
N ARG A 18 10.60 -7.59 9.95
CA ARG A 18 11.26 -8.07 8.72
C ARG A 18 12.40 -7.16 8.27
N PHE A 19 12.29 -5.85 8.53
CA PHE A 19 13.35 -4.88 8.33
C PHE A 19 14.38 -4.83 9.48
N ASN A 20 14.32 -5.77 10.44
CA ASN A 20 15.24 -5.88 11.58
C ASN A 20 15.30 -4.63 12.47
N PHE A 21 14.17 -3.96 12.68
CA PHE A 21 14.09 -2.87 13.66
C PHE A 21 14.31 -3.42 15.09
N PRO A 22 14.96 -2.66 15.99
CA PRO A 22 15.11 -3.06 17.38
C PRO A 22 13.77 -3.29 18.07
N SER A 23 13.68 -4.32 18.92
CA SER A 23 12.46 -4.69 19.64
C SER A 23 11.87 -3.53 20.45
N ASN A 24 12.72 -2.73 21.11
CA ASN A 24 12.30 -1.56 21.87
C ASN A 24 11.61 -0.52 20.96
N MET A 25 12.17 -0.27 19.78
CA MET A 25 11.59 0.66 18.82
C MET A 25 10.27 0.14 18.28
N ILE A 26 10.18 -1.16 17.97
CA ILE A 26 8.92 -1.79 17.55
C ILE A 26 7.86 -1.63 18.64
N SER A 27 8.20 -1.82 19.91
CA SER A 27 7.27 -1.64 21.03
C SER A 27 6.78 -0.19 21.14
N TRP A 28 7.66 0.81 20.97
CA TRP A 28 7.25 2.22 20.95
C TRP A 28 6.33 2.56 19.79
N ILE A 29 6.63 2.06 18.58
CA ILE A 29 5.79 2.26 17.41
C ILE A 29 4.43 1.55 17.59
N GLN A 30 4.43 0.33 18.12
CA GLN A 30 3.20 -0.39 18.43
C GLN A 30 2.34 0.41 19.42
N ALA A 31 2.95 0.94 20.48
CA ALA A 31 2.23 1.78 21.43
C ALA A 31 1.69 3.06 20.75
N SER A 32 2.47 3.71 19.88
CA SER A 32 2.04 4.96 19.23
C SER A 32 0.87 4.77 18.25
N ILE A 33 0.79 3.63 17.56
CA ILE A 33 -0.31 3.35 16.61
C ILE A 33 -1.56 2.76 17.29
N THR A 34 -1.41 2.07 18.42
CA THR A 34 -2.54 1.35 19.08
C THR A 34 -3.25 2.14 20.19
N THR A 35 -2.56 3.09 20.83
CA THR A 35 -3.10 3.88 21.94
C THR A 35 -4.02 5.05 21.57
N PRO A 36 -3.97 5.65 20.35
CA PRO A 36 -4.85 6.77 20.01
C PRO A 36 -6.34 6.41 20.14
N ARG A 37 -7.10 7.32 20.78
CA ARG A 37 -8.56 7.24 20.91
C ARG A 37 -9.21 8.34 20.09
N PHE A 38 -10.37 8.02 19.53
CA PHE A 38 -11.15 8.92 18.69
C PHE A 38 -12.40 9.33 19.45
N SER A 39 -12.80 10.58 19.28
CA SER A 39 -14.06 11.13 19.78
C SER A 39 -14.86 11.72 18.61
N ILE A 40 -16.17 11.79 18.76
CA ILE A 40 -17.05 12.32 17.72
C ILE A 40 -17.34 13.78 18.05
N ASN A 41 -17.08 14.70 17.11
CA ASN A 41 -17.52 16.08 17.26
C ASN A 41 -18.97 16.22 16.79
N LEU A 42 -19.88 16.53 17.71
CA LEU A 42 -21.29 16.80 17.45
C LEU A 42 -21.57 18.25 17.87
N ASN A 43 -21.90 19.11 16.91
CA ASN A 43 -22.23 20.52 17.15
C ASN A 43 -21.17 21.31 17.95
N GLY A 44 -19.88 20.96 17.81
CA GLY A 44 -18.79 21.62 18.52
C GLY A 44 -18.38 20.94 19.83
N GLU A 45 -19.15 19.97 20.31
CA GLU A 45 -18.81 19.19 21.51
C GLU A 45 -18.24 17.81 21.14
N LEU A 46 -17.19 17.39 21.85
CA LEU A 46 -16.62 16.05 21.71
C LEU A 46 -17.39 15.06 22.57
N VAL A 47 -17.99 14.05 21.93
CA VAL A 47 -18.83 13.04 22.58
C VAL A 47 -18.18 11.66 22.44
N GLY A 48 -17.99 11.00 23.59
CA GLY A 48 -17.50 9.63 23.68
C GLY A 48 -16.04 9.44 23.28
N PHE A 49 -15.48 8.27 23.63
CA PHE A 49 -14.14 7.87 23.21
C PHE A 49 -14.10 6.39 22.83
N PHE A 50 -13.71 6.09 21.60
CA PHE A 50 -13.54 4.72 21.12
C PHE A 50 -12.10 4.51 20.60
N PRO A 51 -11.52 3.31 20.79
CA PRO A 51 -10.22 2.98 20.22
C PRO A 51 -10.36 2.72 18.71
N SER A 52 -9.30 2.96 17.95
CA SER A 52 -9.20 2.33 16.62
C SER A 52 -8.77 0.87 16.76
N LYS A 53 -8.96 0.09 15.70
CA LYS A 53 -8.44 -1.28 15.56
C LYS A 53 -7.39 -1.41 14.44
N ARG A 54 -7.22 -0.34 13.64
CA ARG A 54 -6.34 -0.30 12.47
C ARG A 54 -5.99 1.13 12.11
N GLY A 55 -5.06 1.28 11.19
CA GLY A 55 -4.66 2.53 10.61
C GLY A 55 -3.59 3.28 11.40
N ILE A 56 -2.93 4.19 10.71
CA ILE A 56 -1.84 5.03 11.22
C ILE A 56 -2.29 6.48 11.21
N ARG A 57 -1.87 7.26 12.21
CA ARG A 57 -2.41 8.60 12.44
C ARG A 57 -1.95 9.58 11.37
N GLN A 58 -2.87 10.13 10.59
CA GLN A 58 -2.56 11.21 9.65
C GLN A 58 -2.11 12.46 10.43
N GLY A 59 -0.99 13.07 10.03
CA GLY A 59 -0.38 14.21 10.72
C GLY A 59 0.63 13.84 11.83
N ASP A 60 0.81 12.55 12.12
CA ASP A 60 1.95 12.08 12.91
C ASP A 60 3.21 12.08 12.02
N PRO A 61 4.33 12.69 12.46
CA PRO A 61 5.60 12.68 11.73
C PRO A 61 6.11 11.29 11.36
N LEU A 62 5.74 10.25 12.13
CA LEU A 62 6.16 8.88 11.90
C LEU A 62 5.35 8.18 10.79
N SER A 63 4.07 8.56 10.62
CA SER A 63 3.14 7.87 9.71
C SER A 63 3.61 7.80 8.25
N PRO A 64 4.19 8.86 7.64
CA PRO A 64 4.73 8.77 6.29
C PRO A 64 5.83 7.72 6.13
N TYR A 65 6.70 7.56 7.14
CA TYR A 65 7.78 6.57 7.10
C TYR A 65 7.26 5.14 7.25
N LEU A 66 6.29 4.92 8.13
CA LEU A 66 5.62 3.63 8.25
C LEU A 66 4.92 3.25 6.96
N PHE A 67 4.22 4.20 6.34
CA PHE A 67 3.56 3.98 5.07
C PHE A 67 4.56 3.65 3.95
N PHE A 68 5.71 4.35 3.91
CA PHE A 68 6.78 4.04 2.96
C PHE A 68 7.29 2.60 3.13
N LEU A 69 7.54 2.14 4.36
CA LEU A 69 7.97 0.76 4.62
C LEU A 69 6.94 -0.27 4.17
N ILE A 70 5.65 0.00 4.41
CA ILE A 70 4.54 -0.83 3.93
C ILE A 70 4.53 -0.91 2.40
N MET A 71 4.68 0.22 1.72
CA MET A 71 4.74 0.26 0.26
C MET A 71 6.00 -0.42 -0.29
N GLU A 72 7.09 -0.46 0.47
CA GLU A 72 8.27 -1.24 0.06
C GLU A 72 8.01 -2.74 0.09
N VAL A 73 7.17 -3.24 1.00
CA VAL A 73 6.71 -4.63 0.96
C VAL A 73 5.92 -4.90 -0.34
N PHE A 74 5.08 -3.96 -0.77
CA PHE A 74 4.39 -4.06 -2.07
C PHE A 74 5.38 -4.10 -3.25
N THR A 75 6.45 -3.28 -3.21
CA THR A 75 7.56 -3.35 -4.18
C THR A 75 8.12 -4.77 -4.29
N HIS A 76 8.35 -5.42 -3.15
CA HIS A 76 8.91 -6.77 -3.10
C HIS A 76 7.94 -7.83 -3.64
N ILE A 77 6.65 -7.72 -3.30
CA ILE A 77 5.60 -8.62 -3.83
C ILE A 77 5.54 -8.51 -5.36
N LEU A 78 5.52 -7.28 -5.90
CA LEU A 78 5.53 -7.05 -7.36
C LEU A 78 6.73 -7.71 -8.03
N LYS A 79 7.94 -7.49 -7.49
CA LYS A 79 9.17 -8.08 -8.04
C LYS A 79 9.12 -9.62 -8.02
N ALA A 80 8.60 -10.21 -6.93
CA ALA A 80 8.46 -11.64 -6.82
C ALA A 80 7.46 -12.19 -7.85
N GLU A 81 6.28 -11.59 -7.98
CA GLU A 81 5.27 -12.02 -8.95
C GLU A 81 5.77 -11.91 -10.40
N ILE A 82 6.45 -10.80 -10.74
CA ILE A 82 7.08 -10.61 -12.05
C ILE A 82 8.13 -11.70 -12.34
N ALA A 83 8.94 -12.06 -11.35
CA ALA A 83 9.99 -13.06 -11.52
C ALA A 83 9.44 -14.48 -11.71
N THR A 84 8.20 -14.75 -11.31
CA THR A 84 7.56 -16.07 -11.50
C THR A 84 6.95 -16.27 -12.87
N LEU A 85 6.77 -15.20 -13.66
CA LEU A 85 6.09 -15.25 -14.95
C LEU A 85 6.99 -14.71 -16.08
N ASP A 86 7.60 -15.60 -16.85
CA ASP A 86 8.42 -15.25 -18.02
C ASP A 86 7.66 -14.44 -19.08
N SER A 87 6.33 -14.53 -19.09
CA SER A 87 5.48 -13.79 -20.03
C SER A 87 5.20 -12.34 -19.60
N PHE A 88 5.64 -11.92 -18.40
CA PHE A 88 5.52 -10.52 -17.98
C PHE A 88 6.37 -9.61 -18.89
N LYS A 89 5.74 -8.53 -19.37
CA LYS A 89 6.40 -7.53 -20.20
C LYS A 89 6.23 -6.15 -19.56
N TYR A 90 7.35 -5.43 -19.45
CA TYR A 90 7.35 -4.04 -19.02
C TYR A 90 6.70 -3.15 -20.08
N HIS A 91 6.09 -2.04 -19.61
CA HIS A 91 5.68 -0.97 -20.50
C HIS A 91 6.89 -0.45 -21.31
N TRP A 92 6.71 -0.14 -22.60
CA TRP A 92 7.83 0.14 -23.51
C TRP A 92 8.71 1.30 -23.07
N ARG A 93 8.13 2.37 -22.49
CA ARG A 93 8.88 3.50 -21.90
C ARG A 93 9.56 3.19 -20.57
N CYS A 94 9.13 2.12 -19.91
CA CYS A 94 9.56 1.75 -18.56
C CYS A 94 10.56 0.57 -18.57
N LYS A 95 10.68 -0.12 -19.72
CA LYS A 95 11.45 -1.36 -19.89
C LYS A 95 12.92 -1.22 -19.49
N ARG A 96 13.60 -0.16 -19.94
CA ARG A 96 15.05 0.02 -19.68
C ARG A 96 15.35 0.17 -18.17
N GLN A 97 14.40 0.70 -17.39
CA GLN A 97 14.54 0.94 -15.95
C GLN A 97 13.84 -0.15 -15.14
N LYS A 98 13.20 -1.13 -15.81
CA LYS A 98 12.33 -2.14 -15.21
C LYS A 98 11.30 -1.52 -14.26
N LEU A 99 10.81 -0.33 -14.60
CA LEU A 99 9.88 0.43 -13.77
C LEU A 99 8.48 -0.18 -13.89
N VAL A 100 7.91 -0.58 -12.76
CA VAL A 100 6.57 -1.21 -12.69
C VAL A 100 5.63 -0.49 -11.74
N GLN A 101 6.16 0.35 -10.86
CA GLN A 101 5.36 1.17 -9.98
C GLN A 101 6.01 2.53 -9.73
N LEU A 102 5.19 3.52 -9.43
CA LEU A 102 5.57 4.78 -8.82
C LEU A 102 4.55 5.07 -7.71
N CYS A 103 5.05 5.35 -6.50
CA CYS A 103 4.22 5.63 -5.35
C CYS A 103 4.52 7.04 -4.85
N PHE A 104 3.48 7.81 -4.55
CA PHE A 104 3.60 9.11 -3.88
C PHE A 104 2.49 9.24 -2.85
N ALA A 105 2.86 9.21 -1.56
CA ALA A 105 1.89 9.07 -0.48
C ALA A 105 0.91 7.92 -0.77
N ASP A 106 -0.41 8.18 -0.79
CA ASP A 106 -1.45 7.19 -1.09
C ASP A 106 -1.75 7.00 -2.59
N ASP A 107 -1.13 7.77 -3.48
CA ASP A 107 -1.27 7.62 -4.92
C ASP A 107 -0.27 6.58 -5.46
N LEU A 108 -0.78 5.64 -6.24
CA LEU A 108 -0.03 4.55 -6.84
C LEU A 108 -0.27 4.48 -8.34
N PHE A 109 0.81 4.58 -9.12
CA PHE A 109 0.80 4.27 -10.55
C PHE A 109 1.45 2.92 -10.78
N LEU A 110 0.79 2.06 -11.57
CA LEU A 110 1.33 0.78 -12.01
C LEU A 110 1.52 0.76 -13.51
N PHE A 111 2.64 0.18 -13.95
CA PHE A 111 3.04 0.15 -15.35
C PHE A 111 3.32 -1.28 -15.80
N CYS A 112 2.67 -1.71 -16.88
CA CYS A 112 3.00 -2.94 -17.59
C CYS A 112 2.70 -2.81 -19.08
N HIS A 113 3.09 -3.81 -19.86
CA HIS A 113 2.60 -3.97 -21.22
C HIS A 113 1.11 -4.33 -21.21
N GLY A 114 0.33 -3.82 -22.16
CA GLY A 114 -1.13 -4.06 -22.25
C GLY A 114 -1.56 -5.49 -22.59
N SER A 115 -0.68 -6.48 -22.45
CA SER A 115 -1.00 -7.89 -22.64
C SER A 115 -1.61 -8.48 -21.38
N LEU A 116 -2.64 -9.31 -21.54
CA LEU A 116 -3.36 -9.95 -20.44
C LEU A 116 -2.45 -10.60 -19.38
N PRO A 117 -1.39 -11.37 -19.74
CA PRO A 117 -0.51 -11.96 -18.73
C PRO A 117 0.15 -10.92 -17.80
N SER A 118 0.56 -9.77 -18.35
CA SER A 118 1.22 -8.73 -17.56
C SER A 118 0.25 -8.00 -16.62
N VAL A 119 -0.98 -7.77 -17.07
CA VAL A 119 -2.05 -7.19 -16.23
C VAL A 119 -2.43 -8.15 -15.10
N VAL A 120 -2.54 -9.44 -15.39
CA VAL A 120 -2.86 -10.48 -14.39
C VAL A 120 -1.79 -10.53 -13.29
N VAL A 121 -0.50 -10.41 -13.65
CA VAL A 121 0.60 -10.36 -12.66
C VAL A 121 0.45 -9.17 -11.71
N LEU A 122 0.17 -7.97 -12.24
CA LEU A 122 -0.04 -6.78 -11.39
C LEU A 122 -1.26 -6.93 -10.48
N LYS A 123 -2.36 -7.48 -11.02
CA LYS A 123 -3.56 -7.75 -10.24
C LYS A 123 -3.29 -8.73 -9.10
N LYS A 124 -2.58 -9.84 -9.38
CA LYS A 124 -2.23 -10.83 -8.37
C LYS A 124 -1.36 -10.23 -7.25
N ALA A 125 -0.41 -9.35 -7.61
CA ALA A 125 0.40 -8.63 -6.63
C ALA A 125 -0.45 -7.69 -5.75
N LEU A 126 -1.42 -6.97 -6.33
CA LEU A 126 -2.37 -6.14 -5.59
C LEU A 126 -3.24 -6.98 -4.65
N ASP A 127 -3.81 -8.09 -5.13
CA ASP A 127 -4.67 -8.97 -4.34
C ASP A 127 -3.90 -9.59 -3.14
N THR A 128 -2.64 -9.97 -3.39
CA THR A 128 -1.74 -10.50 -2.35
C THR A 128 -1.40 -9.42 -1.32
N PHE A 129 -1.11 -8.20 -1.77
CA PHE A 129 -0.81 -7.11 -0.87
C PHE A 129 -2.03 -6.68 -0.05
N GLN A 130 -3.21 -6.65 -0.65
CA GLN A 130 -4.46 -6.33 0.02
C GLN A 130 -4.78 -7.34 1.13
N SER A 131 -4.60 -8.63 0.87
CA SER A 131 -4.88 -9.68 1.86
C SER A 131 -3.93 -9.63 3.06
N LEU A 132 -2.68 -9.19 2.85
CA LEU A 132 -1.67 -9.08 3.91
C LEU A 132 -1.76 -7.77 4.69
N SER A 133 -1.94 -6.65 4.00
CA SER A 133 -1.84 -5.31 4.60
C SER A 133 -3.17 -4.69 5.04
N GLY A 134 -4.29 -5.23 4.54
CA GLY A 134 -5.61 -4.63 4.67
C GLY A 134 -5.84 -3.38 3.79
N LEU A 135 -4.82 -2.91 3.06
CA LEU A 135 -4.94 -1.81 2.10
C LEU A 135 -5.65 -2.28 0.84
N SER A 136 -6.76 -1.64 0.49
CA SER A 136 -7.51 -1.94 -0.73
C SER A 136 -7.51 -0.75 -1.68
N ALA A 137 -7.34 -1.02 -2.97
CA ALA A 137 -7.46 -0.01 -4.01
C ALA A 137 -8.90 0.52 -4.07
N ASN A 138 -9.04 1.84 -4.19
CA ASN A 138 -10.35 2.47 -4.30
C ASN A 138 -10.85 2.42 -5.74
N ALA A 139 -11.69 1.43 -6.07
CA ALA A 139 -12.21 1.23 -7.42
C ALA A 139 -12.93 2.45 -8.03
N ILE A 140 -13.49 3.36 -7.21
CA ILE A 140 -14.15 4.59 -7.70
C ILE A 140 -13.12 5.63 -8.13
N LYS A 141 -11.93 5.63 -7.52
CA LYS A 141 -10.84 6.59 -7.79
C LYS A 141 -9.72 6.01 -8.64
N SER A 142 -9.69 4.71 -8.83
CA SER A 142 -8.67 4.03 -9.63
C SER A 142 -9.08 4.02 -11.09
N GLU A 143 -8.16 4.40 -11.96
CA GLU A 143 -8.36 4.47 -13.40
C GLU A 143 -7.34 3.60 -14.13
N ILE A 144 -7.73 3.09 -15.31
CA ILE A 144 -6.85 2.32 -16.19
C ILE A 144 -6.70 3.08 -17.50
N PHE A 145 -5.46 3.41 -17.85
CA PHE A 145 -5.13 4.06 -19.12
C PHE A 145 -4.46 3.07 -20.06
N ILE A 146 -4.98 2.96 -21.29
CA ILE A 146 -4.46 2.07 -22.32
C ILE A 146 -4.01 2.95 -23.50
N SER A 147 -2.73 2.91 -23.87
CA SER A 147 -2.21 3.63 -25.03
C SER A 147 -1.82 2.65 -26.15
N ARG A 148 -2.25 2.94 -27.38
CA ARG A 148 -2.15 2.10 -28.60
C ARG A 148 -3.00 0.82 -28.55
N ILE A 149 -4.25 0.94 -28.98
CA ILE A 149 -4.93 -0.15 -29.68
C ILE A 149 -4.59 0.08 -31.16
N PRO A 150 -3.86 -0.81 -31.85
CA PRO A 150 -3.82 -0.76 -33.31
C PRO A 150 -5.26 -0.91 -33.79
N GLU A 151 -5.77 0.04 -34.57
CA GLU A 151 -7.01 -0.17 -35.32
C GLU A 151 -6.81 -1.44 -36.14
N THR A 152 -7.70 -2.41 -35.92
CA THR A 152 -7.73 -3.73 -36.57
C THR A 152 -7.83 -3.60 -38.09
#